data_AF-A0A9J5YM89-F1
#
_entry.id   AF-A0A9J5YM89-F1
#
_cell.length_a   1.000
_cell.length_b   1.000
_cell.length_c   1.000
_cell.angle_alpha   90.00
_cell.angle_beta   90.00
_cell.angle_gamma   90.00
#
_symmetry.space_group_name_H-M   'P 1'
#
loop_
_entity.id
_entity.type
_entity.pdbx_description
1 polymer ?
#
loop_
_entity_poly.entity_id
_entity_poly.type
_entity_poly.pdbx_seq_one_letter_code
_entity_poly.pdbx_strand_id
1 'polypeptide(L)'
;MQEITNQEKVEVDEYKETIRKMLVEAPEGSEQKLVLIETMQQLGVAYHFNNEIEISIQNIFDASQQNDDNLYVVSLRFRLVRQQGHYMSSGNCTPSFIISLRFLLVGVN
;
A
#
# COMPACT_ATOMS: atom_id res chain seq x y z
N MET A 1 2.22 -23.37 -23.57
CA MET A 1 3.43 -22.58 -23.27
C MET A 1 3.27 -21.28 -24.04
N GLN A 2 2.93 -20.17 -23.37
CA GLN A 2 2.90 -18.86 -24.04
C GLN A 2 4.34 -18.39 -24.15
N GLU A 3 4.85 -18.36 -25.38
CA GLU A 3 6.15 -17.83 -25.73
C GLU A 3 6.01 -16.30 -25.71
N ILE A 4 6.31 -15.69 -24.56
CA ILE A 4 6.36 -14.23 -24.45
C ILE A 4 7.50 -13.79 -25.37
N THR A 5 7.15 -13.06 -26.42
CA THR A 5 8.14 -12.54 -27.35
C THR A 5 9.05 -11.57 -26.61
N ASN A 6 10.35 -11.52 -26.97
CA ASN A 6 11.32 -10.65 -26.27
C ASN A 6 10.87 -9.18 -26.22
N GLN A 7 10.02 -8.75 -27.15
CA GLN A 7 9.42 -7.41 -27.20
C GLN A 7 8.41 -7.16 -26.07
N GLU A 8 7.47 -8.09 -25.84
CA GLU A 8 6.46 -7.97 -24.77
C GLU A 8 7.11 -7.92 -23.39
N LYS A 9 8.25 -8.60 -23.21
CA LYS A 9 9.00 -8.59 -21.95
C LYS A 9 9.59 -7.20 -21.65
N VAL A 10 10.11 -6.52 -22.68
CA VAL A 10 10.68 -5.16 -22.54
C VAL A 10 9.58 -4.17 -22.17
N GLU A 11 8.43 -4.22 -22.85
CA GLU A 11 7.30 -3.33 -22.58
C GLU A 11 6.78 -3.51 -21.14
N VAL A 12 6.64 -4.76 -20.67
CA VAL A 12 6.23 -5.05 -19.29
C VAL A 12 7.20 -4.45 -18.27
N ASP A 13 8.51 -4.49 -18.54
CA ASP A 13 9.50 -3.92 -17.62
C ASP A 13 9.48 -2.39 -17.63
N GLU A 14 9.21 -1.75 -18.77
CA GLU A 14 8.98 -0.30 -18.86
C GLU A 14 7.71 0.13 -18.08
N TYR A 15 6.62 -0.63 -18.19
CA TYR A 15 5.41 -0.36 -17.42
C TYR A 15 5.64 -0.52 -15.91
N LYS A 16 6.38 -1.56 -15.49
CA LYS A 16 6.74 -1.72 -14.08
C LYS A 16 7.53 -0.52 -13.56
N GLU A 17 8.50 -0.04 -14.34
CA GLU A 17 9.30 1.10 -13.94
C GLU A 17 8.48 2.39 -13.85
N THR A 18 7.53 2.57 -14.76
CA THR A 18 6.56 3.67 -14.70
C THR A 18 5.74 3.63 -13.41
N ILE A 19 5.24 2.45 -13.02
CA ILE A 19 4.49 2.26 -11.78
C ILE A 19 5.35 2.54 -10.55
N ARG A 20 6.63 2.12 -10.55
CA ARG A 20 7.57 2.45 -9.46
C ARG A 20 7.74 3.95 -9.29
N LYS A 21 7.94 4.68 -10.38
CA LYS A 21 8.06 6.15 -10.34
C LYS A 21 6.82 6.79 -9.76
N MET A 22 5.63 6.35 -10.19
CA MET A 22 4.36 6.86 -9.64
C MET A 22 4.24 6.59 -8.13
N LEU A 23 4.70 5.44 -7.63
CA LEU A 23 4.73 5.15 -6.19
C LEU A 23 5.71 6.05 -5.43
N VAL A 24 6.88 6.35 -6.00
CA VAL A 24 7.90 7.17 -5.33
C VAL A 24 7.57 8.67 -5.37
N GLU A 25 7.06 9.16 -6.50
CA GLU A 25 6.79 10.59 -6.72
C GLU A 25 5.49 11.06 -6.09
N ALA A 26 4.50 10.15 -5.92
CA ALA A 26 3.23 10.53 -5.32
C ALA A 26 3.41 10.94 -3.83
N PRO A 27 2.82 12.07 -3.39
CA PRO A 27 2.92 12.52 -2.02
C PRO A 27 2.39 11.48 -1.03
N GLU A 28 3.07 11.34 0.10
CA GLU A 28 2.66 10.43 1.16
C GLU A 28 1.30 10.81 1.73
N GLY A 29 0.41 9.82 1.84
CA GLY A 29 -0.98 10.05 2.26
C GLY A 29 -1.90 10.57 1.15
N SER A 30 -1.41 10.96 -0.02
CA SER A 30 -2.29 11.43 -1.11
C SER A 30 -3.31 10.34 -1.52
N GLU A 31 -4.53 10.76 -1.82
CA GLU A 31 -5.59 9.86 -2.30
C GLU A 31 -5.13 9.07 -3.54
N GLN A 32 -4.39 9.73 -4.44
CA GLN A 32 -3.86 9.13 -5.64
C GLN A 32 -2.93 7.95 -5.33
N LYS A 33 -2.04 8.10 -4.34
CA LYS A 33 -1.11 7.02 -3.94
C LYS A 33 -1.85 5.83 -3.34
N LEU A 34 -2.86 6.11 -2.52
CA LEU A 34 -3.69 5.07 -1.90
C LEU A 34 -4.49 4.28 -2.93
N VAL A 35 -5.10 4.99 -3.90
CA VAL A 35 -5.84 4.37 -5.00
C VAL A 35 -4.92 3.57 -5.91
N LEU A 36 -3.69 4.03 -6.15
CA LEU A 36 -2.70 3.28 -6.92
C LEU A 36 -2.38 1.94 -6.24
N ILE A 37 -2.08 1.95 -4.95
CA ILE A 37 -1.79 0.73 -4.18
C ILE A 37 -3.00 -0.22 -4.19
N GLU A 38 -4.20 0.30 -3.94
CA GLU A 38 -5.42 -0.51 -3.98
C GLU A 38 -5.62 -1.15 -5.36
N THR A 39 -5.47 -0.38 -6.44
CA THR A 39 -5.65 -0.86 -7.81
C THR A 39 -4.65 -1.98 -8.12
N MET A 40 -3.39 -1.82 -7.71
CA MET A 40 -2.37 -2.85 -7.91
C MET A 40 -2.67 -4.15 -7.15
N GLN A 41 -3.22 -4.04 -5.94
CA GLN A 41 -3.67 -5.19 -5.16
C GLN A 41 -4.87 -5.88 -5.81
N GLN A 42 -5.86 -5.12 -6.29
CA GLN A 42 -7.05 -5.65 -6.98
C GLN A 42 -6.68 -6.34 -8.30
N LEU A 43 -5.70 -5.79 -9.02
CA LEU A 43 -5.16 -6.40 -10.24
C LEU A 43 -4.23 -7.60 -9.95
N GLY A 44 -3.90 -7.85 -8.69
CA GLY A 44 -3.02 -8.96 -8.29
C GLY A 44 -1.57 -8.77 -8.74
N VAL A 45 -1.14 -7.56 -9.10
CA VAL A 45 0.23 -7.25 -9.56
C VAL A 45 1.11 -6.62 -8.47
N ALA A 46 0.54 -6.37 -7.29
CA ALA A 46 1.23 -5.75 -6.15
C ALA A 46 2.50 -6.51 -5.71
N TYR A 47 2.57 -7.83 -5.93
CA TYR A 47 3.73 -8.66 -5.53
C TYR A 47 5.05 -8.25 -6.20
N HIS A 48 4.99 -7.54 -7.34
CA HIS A 48 6.17 -7.01 -8.02
C HIS A 48 6.77 -5.76 -7.34
N PHE A 49 6.05 -5.18 -6.38
CA PHE A 49 6.34 -3.88 -5.76
C PHE A 49 6.20 -3.92 -4.24
N ASN A 50 6.37 -5.10 -3.63
CA ASN A 50 6.15 -5.29 -2.19
C ASN A 50 6.92 -4.29 -1.34
N ASN A 51 8.19 -4.04 -1.66
CA ASN A 51 9.05 -3.13 -0.90
C ASN A 51 8.59 -1.67 -1.02
N GLU A 52 8.27 -1.23 -2.23
CA GLU A 52 7.76 0.13 -2.50
C GLU A 52 6.40 0.37 -1.83
N ILE A 53 5.53 -0.63 -1.83
CA ILE A 53 4.21 -0.59 -1.18
C ILE A 53 4.36 -0.57 0.35
N GLU A 54 5.25 -1.39 0.91
CA GLU A 54 5.51 -1.44 2.35
C GLU A 54 6.00 -0.08 2.87
N ILE A 55 7.00 0.49 2.20
CA ILE A 55 7.54 1.82 2.52
C ILE A 55 6.43 2.88 2.41
N SER A 56 5.64 2.83 1.34
CA SER A 56 4.54 3.78 1.13
C SER A 56 3.50 3.70 2.26
N ILE A 57 3.10 2.49 2.67
CA ILE A 57 2.10 2.31 3.73
C ILE A 57 2.64 2.75 5.09
N GLN A 58 3.94 2.51 5.37
CA GLN A 58 4.58 3.03 6.57
C GLN A 58 4.59 4.56 6.59
N ASN A 59 4.98 5.20 5.48
CA ASN A 59 4.98 6.65 5.36
C ASN A 59 3.56 7.25 5.49
N ILE A 60 2.55 6.59 4.92
CA ILE A 60 1.14 6.95 5.06
C ILE A 60 0.70 6.90 6.54
N PHE A 61 1.13 5.87 7.27
CA PHE A 61 0.84 5.74 8.70
C PHE A 61 1.50 6.87 9.51
N ASP A 62 2.76 7.18 9.24
CA ASP A 62 3.47 8.25 9.94
C ASP A 62 2.89 9.63 9.61
N ALA A 63 2.40 9.82 8.38
CA ALA A 63 1.73 11.03 7.93
C ALA A 63 0.28 11.19 8.47
N SER A 64 -0.33 10.12 8.98
CA SER A 64 -1.74 10.09 9.43
C SER A 64 -2.05 10.93 10.69
N GLN A 65 -1.04 11.60 11.27
CA GLN A 65 -1.21 12.64 12.28
C GLN A 65 -2.00 13.86 11.76
N GLN A 66 -2.20 13.97 10.44
CA GLN A 66 -3.02 14.98 9.78
C GLN A 66 -4.49 14.52 9.78
N ASN A 67 -5.38 15.27 10.43
CA ASN A 67 -6.82 15.03 10.40
C ASN A 67 -7.34 15.19 8.96
N ASP A 68 -7.58 14.06 8.28
CA ASP A 68 -8.28 14.04 6.99
C ASP A 68 -9.78 13.93 7.24
N ASP A 69 -10.54 14.93 6.79
CA ASP A 69 -12.01 14.94 6.90
C ASP A 69 -12.67 14.00 5.87
N ASN A 70 -11.90 13.48 4.90
CA ASN A 70 -12.42 12.59 3.87
C ASN A 70 -12.48 11.13 4.37
N LEU A 71 -13.70 10.68 4.71
CA LEU A 71 -13.97 9.31 5.15
C LEU A 71 -13.47 8.24 4.17
N TYR A 72 -13.53 8.50 2.86
CA TYR A 72 -13.01 7.56 1.86
C TYR A 72 -11.50 7.35 2.00
N VAL A 73 -10.74 8.44 2.10
CA VAL A 73 -9.27 8.40 2.31
C VAL A 73 -8.94 7.73 3.64
N VAL A 74 -9.63 8.08 4.73
CA VAL A 74 -9.41 7.48 6.05
C VAL A 74 -9.69 5.98 6.03
N SER A 75 -10.80 5.55 5.44
CA SER A 75 -11.17 4.13 5.34
C SER A 75 -10.19 3.34 4.46
N LEU A 76 -9.72 3.93 3.36
CA LEU A 76 -8.76 3.33 2.45
C LEU A 76 -7.40 3.14 3.13
N ARG A 77 -6.90 4.17 3.82
CA ARG A 77 -5.67 4.08 4.64
C ARG A 77 -5.78 2.97 5.67
N PHE A 78 -6.88 2.95 6.43
CA PHE A 78 -7.11 1.93 7.44
C PHE A 78 -7.06 0.52 6.86
N ARG A 79 -7.72 0.30 5.72
CA ARG A 79 -7.71 -0.99 5.03
C ARG A 79 -6.31 -1.42 4.59
N LEU A 80 -5.53 -0.51 4.00
CA LEU A 80 -4.17 -0.80 3.54
C LEU A 80 -3.22 -1.15 4.69
N VAL A 81 -3.28 -0.40 5.80
CA VAL A 81 -2.47 -0.68 7.01
C VAL A 81 -2.83 -2.04 7.61
N ARG A 82 -4.12 -2.38 7.70
CA ARG A 82 -4.58 -3.69 8.19
C ARG A 82 -4.04 -4.84 7.34
N GLN A 83 -4.03 -4.69 6.02
CA GLN A 83 -3.53 -5.73 5.10
C GLN A 83 -2.03 -5.99 5.30
N GLN A 84 -1.21 -4.97 5.52
CA GLN A 84 0.23 -5.15 5.78
C GLN A 84 0.50 -5.86 7.10
N GLY A 85 -0.33 -5.61 8.12
CA GLY A 85 -0.23 -6.34 9.38
C GLY A 85 -0.52 -7.84 9.29
N HIS A 86 -1.13 -8.30 8.20
CA HIS A 86 -1.29 -9.72 7.89
C HIS A 86 -0.14 -10.30 7.05
N TYR A 87 0.63 -9.47 6.34
CA TYR A 87 1.76 -9.90 5.49
C TYR A 87 3.07 -10.10 6.29
N MET A 88 3.19 -9.47 7.46
CA MET A 88 4.40 -9.46 8.32
C MET A 88 4.53 -10.66 9.28
N SER A 89 4.11 -11.88 8.90
CA SER A 89 4.31 -13.05 9.77
C SER A 89 4.76 -14.30 9.02
N SER A 90 6.08 -14.44 8.87
CA SER A 90 6.77 -15.71 9.10
C SER A 90 8.16 -15.44 9.69
N GLY A 91 8.18 -15.06 10.96
CA GLY A 91 9.40 -14.84 11.74
C GLY A 91 9.39 -13.46 12.40
N ASN A 92 9.46 -13.44 13.73
CA ASN A 92 9.71 -12.25 14.56
C ASN A 92 8.51 -11.29 14.70
N CYS A 93 7.48 -11.74 15.43
CA CYS A 93 6.50 -10.85 16.07
C CYS A 93 7.22 -9.87 17.03
N THR A 94 7.24 -8.59 16.69
CA THR A 94 7.47 -7.50 17.65
C THR A 94 6.13 -6.88 18.07
N PRO A 95 6.01 -6.35 19.29
CA PRO A 95 4.71 -6.00 19.89
C PRO A 95 4.09 -4.68 19.37
N SER A 96 4.59 -4.09 18.27
CA SER A 96 4.06 -2.83 17.72
C SER A 96 2.64 -2.95 17.12
N PHE A 97 2.08 -4.16 17.05
CA PHE A 97 0.79 -4.47 16.42
C PHE A 97 -0.48 -4.04 17.22
N ILE A 98 -0.35 -3.47 18.42
CA ILE A 98 -1.52 -3.08 19.24
C ILE A 98 -2.29 -1.85 18.69
N ILE A 99 -1.73 -1.09 17.74
CA ILE A 99 -2.41 0.13 17.24
C ILE A 99 -3.73 -0.20 16.51
N SER A 100 -3.93 -1.45 16.08
CA SER A 100 -5.19 -1.84 15.47
C SER A 100 -6.38 -2.01 16.42
N LEU A 101 -6.16 -2.09 17.75
CA LEU A 101 -7.26 -2.12 18.71
C LEU A 101 -7.57 -0.74 19.33
N ARG A 102 -6.65 0.23 19.23
CA ARG A 102 -6.88 1.58 19.77
C ARG A 102 -7.85 2.42 18.93
N PHE A 103 -7.97 2.16 17.62
CA PHE A 103 -8.95 2.83 16.77
C PHE A 103 -10.37 2.24 16.84
N LEU A 104 -10.51 0.98 17.29
CA LEU A 104 -11.83 0.37 17.50
C LEU A 104 -12.48 0.80 18.84
N LEU A 105 -11.70 1.34 19.79
CA LEU A 105 -12.15 1.71 21.14
C LEU A 105 -12.31 3.22 21.38
N VAL A 106 -11.90 4.08 20.44
CA VAL A 106 -12.05 5.55 20.55
C VAL A 106 -12.93 6.12 19.42
N GLY A 107 -13.85 5.31 18.89
CA GLY A 107 -14.74 5.68 17.78
C GLY A 107 -16.22 5.36 17.99
N VAL A 108 -16.64 5.07 19.22
CA VAL A 108 -18.05 5.08 19.62
C VAL A 108 -18.15 5.69 21.02
N ASN A 109 -18.13 7.02 21.07
CA ASN A 109 -18.87 7.91 21.99
C ASN A 109 -18.57 9.36 21.59
#